data_AF-A0AAC9VAQ3-F1
#
_entry.id   AF-A0AAC9VAQ3-F1
#
_cell.length_a   1.000
_cell.length_b   1.000
_cell.length_c   1.000
_cell.angle_alpha   90.00
_cell.angle_beta   90.00
_cell.angle_gamma   90.00
#
_symmetry.space_group_name_H-M   'P 1'
#
loop_
_entity.id
_entity.type
_entity.pdbx_description
1 polymer ?
#
loop_
_entity_poly.entity_id
_entity_poly.type
_entity_poly.pdbx_seq_one_letter_code
_entity_poly.pdbx_strand_id
1 'polypeptide(L)'
;MAKAKVPKRPTRDEFVLEEIGNQITEAYQENSEIVLTVWGREEFVRGQIVVMDSRTGKVHVQQAQDVVKIPFMDIMSVDYPRD
;
A
#
# COMPACT_ATOMS: atom_id res chain seq x y z
N MET A 1 -3.15 15.18 -23.48
CA MET A 1 -3.01 13.73 -23.19
C MET A 1 -4.28 13.27 -22.50
N ALA A 2 -5.00 12.30 -23.08
CA ALA A 2 -6.26 11.82 -22.52
C ALA A 2 -5.96 11.15 -21.16
N LYS A 3 -6.59 11.64 -20.08
CA LYS A 3 -6.52 10.97 -18.78
C LYS A 3 -7.05 9.55 -19.00
N ALA A 4 -6.18 8.55 -18.85
CA ALA A 4 -6.60 7.16 -18.87
C ALA A 4 -7.77 7.01 -17.88
N LYS A 5 -8.87 6.42 -18.32
CA LYS A 5 -10.02 6.15 -17.45
C LYS A 5 -9.54 5.21 -16.36
N VAL A 6 -9.31 5.72 -15.15
CA VAL A 6 -8.95 4.89 -14.01
C VAL A 6 -10.10 3.89 -13.83
N PRO A 7 -9.86 2.58 -14.01
CA PRO A 7 -10.91 1.57 -13.89
C PRO A 7 -11.46 1.60 -12.48
N LYS A 8 -12.78 1.42 -12.27
CA LYS A 8 -13.40 1.45 -10.93
C LYS A 8 -12.59 0.61 -9.93
N ARG A 9 -12.46 1.11 -8.69
CA ARG A 9 -11.79 0.38 -7.61
C ARG A 9 -12.46 -0.99 -7.43
N PRO A 10 -11.71 -2.10 -7.34
CA PRO A 10 -12.29 -3.39 -7.06
C PRO A 10 -12.99 -3.35 -5.69
N THR A 11 -14.16 -3.99 -5.61
CA THR A 11 -14.76 -4.32 -4.31
C THR A 11 -13.95 -5.47 -3.72
N ARG A 12 -13.48 -5.30 -2.48
CA ARG A 12 -12.81 -6.35 -1.70
C ARG A 12 -13.69 -6.68 -0.51
N ASP A 13 -13.79 -7.95 -0.17
CA ASP A 13 -14.50 -8.37 1.03
C ASP A 13 -13.70 -8.04 2.30
N GLU A 14 -14.35 -8.20 3.44
CA GLU A 14 -13.78 -7.89 4.76
C GLU A 14 -12.57 -8.75 5.09
N PHE A 15 -12.56 -10.01 4.68
CA PHE A 15 -11.45 -10.95 4.94
C PHE A 15 -10.19 -10.51 4.20
N VAL A 16 -10.30 -10.16 2.91
CA VAL A 16 -9.16 -9.64 2.13
C VAL A 16 -8.62 -8.33 2.73
N LEU A 17 -9.51 -7.45 3.20
CA LEU A 17 -9.08 -6.20 3.86
C LEU A 17 -8.39 -6.48 5.19
N GLU A 18 -8.88 -7.42 5.98
CA GLU A 18 -8.26 -7.83 7.25
C GLU A 18 -6.87 -8.43 7.01
N GLU A 19 -6.70 -9.31 6.02
CA GLU A 19 -5.40 -9.89 5.66
C GLU A 19 -4.39 -8.82 5.26
N ILE A 20 -4.77 -7.89 4.37
CA ILE A 20 -3.89 -6.77 3.98
C ILE A 20 -3.56 -5.90 5.19
N GLY A 21 -4.53 -5.65 6.07
CA GLY A 21 -4.33 -4.90 7.30
C GLY A 21 -3.33 -5.56 8.25
N ASN A 22 -3.42 -6.88 8.40
CA ASN A 22 -2.50 -7.67 9.21
C ASN A 22 -1.07 -7.62 8.63
N GLN A 23 -0.91 -7.82 7.32
CA GLN A 23 0.40 -7.75 6.65
C GLN A 23 1.06 -6.36 6.78
N ILE A 24 0.28 -5.28 6.61
CA ILE A 24 0.77 -3.90 6.78
C ILE A 24 1.21 -3.66 8.23
N THR A 25 0.42 -4.15 9.20
CA THR A 25 0.72 -3.99 10.62
C THR A 25 1.99 -4.74 11.01
N GLU A 26 2.14 -5.98 10.55
CA GLU A 26 3.33 -6.80 10.73
C GLU A 26 4.57 -6.11 10.14
N ALA A 27 4.51 -5.72 8.86
CA ALA A 27 5.61 -5.04 8.19
C ALA A 27 6.01 -3.72 8.88
N TYR A 28 5.04 -2.96 9.41
CA TYR A 28 5.32 -1.76 10.20
C TYR A 28 6.03 -2.08 11.52
N GLN A 29 5.58 -3.10 12.25
CA GLN A 29 6.18 -3.49 13.53
C GLN A 29 7.60 -4.04 13.37
N GLU A 30 7.83 -4.78 12.29
CA GLU A 30 9.13 -5.39 12.00
C GLU A 30 10.10 -4.43 11.29
N ASN A 31 9.65 -3.26 10.86
CA ASN A 31 10.40 -2.36 9.97
C ASN A 31 10.84 -3.05 8.67
N SER A 32 10.01 -3.98 8.19
CA SER A 32 10.30 -4.76 6.98
C SER A 32 10.15 -3.90 5.74
N GLU A 33 11.04 -4.11 4.76
CA GLU A 33 10.84 -3.56 3.43
C GLU A 33 9.77 -4.39 2.72
N ILE A 34 8.82 -3.70 2.08
CA ILE A 34 7.70 -4.32 1.37
C ILE A 34 7.58 -3.75 -0.04
N VAL A 35 6.84 -4.48 -0.89
CA VAL A 35 6.41 -4.08 -2.22
C VAL A 35 4.88 -4.06 -2.24
N LEU A 36 4.30 -2.90 -2.54
CA LEU A 36 2.86 -2.70 -2.60
C LEU A 36 2.38 -2.61 -4.04
N THR A 37 1.36 -3.40 -4.36
CA THR A 37 0.54 -3.18 -5.55
C THR A 37 -0.57 -2.17 -5.21
N VAL A 38 -0.66 -1.06 -5.94
CA VAL A 38 -1.59 0.04 -5.63
C VAL A 38 -2.57 0.25 -6.78
N TRP A 39 -3.87 0.27 -6.48
CA TRP A 39 -4.90 0.53 -7.48
C TRP A 39 -4.71 1.89 -8.14
N GLY A 40 -4.86 1.93 -9.47
CA GLY A 40 -4.67 3.15 -10.25
C GLY A 40 -3.21 3.57 -10.44
N ARG A 41 -2.25 2.73 -10.04
CA ARG A 41 -0.82 2.89 -10.34
C ARG A 41 -0.31 1.68 -11.13
N GLU A 42 0.51 1.95 -12.14
CA GLU A 42 1.20 0.90 -12.90
C GLU A 42 2.46 0.41 -12.17
N GLU A 43 3.15 1.31 -11.49
CA GLU A 43 4.37 1.02 -10.74
C GLU A 43 4.06 0.55 -9.32
N PHE A 44 4.82 -0.45 -8.86
CA PHE A 44 4.82 -0.88 -7.47
C PHE A 44 5.41 0.19 -6.56
N VAL A 45 4.93 0.25 -5.32
CA VAL A 45 5.57 1.06 -4.29
C VAL A 45 6.40 0.15 -3.39
N ARG A 46 7.73 0.21 -3.55
CA ARG A 46 8.69 -0.47 -2.67
C ARG A 46 9.18 0.49 -1.58
N GLY A 47 9.29 0.01 -0.34
CA GLY A 47 9.85 0.77 0.78
C GLY A 47 9.41 0.24 2.15
N GLN A 48 9.66 1.02 3.20
CA GLN A 48 9.27 0.68 4.58
C GLN A 48 8.08 1.51 5.04
N ILE A 49 7.13 0.91 5.75
CA ILE A 49 6.03 1.67 6.35
C ILE A 49 6.57 2.46 7.55
N VAL A 50 6.35 3.78 7.56
CA VAL A 50 6.81 4.66 8.64
C VAL A 50 5.67 5.26 9.46
N VAL A 51 4.45 5.30 8.91
CA VAL A 51 3.24 5.77 9.63
C VAL A 51 2.00 5.07 9.09
N MET A 52 1.13 4.60 9.99
CA MET A 52 -0.26 4.26 9.69
C MET A 52 -1.18 5.35 10.24
N ASP A 53 -1.62 6.27 9.38
CA ASP A 53 -2.43 7.45 9.78
C ASP A 53 -3.91 7.07 9.86
N SER A 54 -4.37 6.73 11.07
CA SER A 54 -5.77 6.37 11.34
C SER A 54 -6.78 7.50 11.09
N ARG A 55 -6.33 8.77 11.10
CA ARG A 55 -7.20 9.93 10.83
C ARG A 55 -7.50 10.07 9.34
N THR A 56 -6.53 9.76 8.48
CA THR A 56 -6.70 9.87 7.01
C THR A 56 -6.88 8.54 6.30
N GLY A 57 -6.71 7.42 7.01
CA GLY A 57 -6.75 6.08 6.43
C GLY A 57 -5.61 5.84 5.43
N LYS A 58 -4.46 6.50 5.63
CA LYS A 58 -3.30 6.41 4.73
C LYS A 58 -2.14 5.69 5.39
N VAL A 59 -1.46 4.88 4.59
CA VAL A 59 -0.19 4.24 4.90
C VAL A 59 0.91 5.09 4.27
N HIS A 60 1.90 5.49 5.08
CA HIS A 60 3.05 6.24 4.63
C HIS A 60 4.22 5.29 4.44
N VAL A 61 4.74 5.21 3.21
CA VAL A 61 5.86 4.37 2.84
C VAL A 61 7.06 5.25 2.56
N GLN A 62 8.14 5.06 3.31
CA GLN A 62 9.43 5.70 3.09
C GLN A 62 10.16 4.98 1.96
N GLN A 63 10.53 5.74 0.93
CA GLN A 63 11.44 5.35 -0.14
C GLN A 63 12.79 6.05 0.05
N ALA A 64 13.75 5.81 -0.83
CA ALA A 64 15.11 6.35 -0.69
C ALA A 64 15.17 7.88 -0.50
N GLN A 65 14.24 8.64 -1.09
CA GLN A 65 14.26 10.11 -1.07
C GLN A 65 12.96 10.73 -0.54
N ASP A 66 11.84 10.01 -0.58
CA ASP A 66 10.51 10.57 -0.39
C ASP A 66 9.62 9.67 0.49
N VAL A 67 8.55 10.26 1.04
CA VAL A 67 7.46 9.52 1.70
C VAL A 67 6.24 9.52 0.81
N VAL A 68 5.84 8.34 0.35
CA VAL A 68 4.64 8.13 -0.46
C VAL A 68 3.46 7.84 0.46
N LYS A 69 2.37 8.58 0.30
CA LYS A 69 1.14 8.41 1.10
C LYS A 69 0.07 7.70 0.27
N ILE A 70 -0.34 6.51 0.71
CA ILE A 70 -1.24 5.63 -0.04
C ILE A 70 -2.49 5.39 0.82
N PRO A 71 -3.71 5.63 0.30
CA PRO A 71 -4.92 5.21 1.00
C PRO A 71 -4.90 3.69 1.19
N PHE A 72 -5.21 3.21 2.40
CA PHE A 72 -5.28 1.77 2.69
C PHE A 72 -6.18 1.04 1.67
N MET A 73 -7.31 1.65 1.33
CA MET A 73 -8.25 1.10 0.36
C MET A 73 -7.70 1.02 -1.08
N ASP A 74 -6.57 1.64 -1.40
CA ASP A 74 -5.91 1.49 -2.70
C ASP A 74 -4.86 0.38 -2.71
N ILE A 75 -4.46 -0.14 -1.56
CA ILE A 75 -3.51 -1.25 -1.49
C ILE A 75 -4.23 -2.52 -1.95
N MET A 76 -3.63 -3.22 -2.92
CA MET A 76 -4.17 -4.43 -3.54
C MET A 76 -3.42 -5.69 -3.10
N SER A 77 -2.11 -5.59 -2.84
CA SER A 77 -1.30 -6.66 -2.26
C SER A 77 -0.13 -6.08 -1.48
N VAL A 78 0.37 -6.88 -0.55
CA VAL A 78 1.64 -6.66 0.17
C VAL A 78 2.53 -7.86 -0.10
N ASP A 79 3.70 -7.60 -0.65
CA ASP A 79 4.71 -8.61 -0.97
C ASP A 79 6.03 -8.25 -0.28
N TYR A 80 6.85 -9.24 0.05
CA TYR A 80 8.19 -9.02 0.61
C TYR A 80 9.25 -9.21 -0.48
N PRO A 81 10.25 -8.31 -0.58
CA PRO A 81 11.38 -8.47 -1.49
C PRO A 81 12.07 -9.82 -1.24
N ARG A 82 12.50 -10.50 -2.31
CA ARG A 82 13.17 -11.82 -2.27
C ARG A 82 14.60 -11.78 -2.83
N ASP A 83 15.14 -10.58 -2.98
CA ASP A 83 16.48 -10.28 -3.50
C ASP A 83 17.60 -10.61 -2.51
#